data_AF-A0A1F9BF77-F1
#
_entry.id   AF-A0A1F9BF77-F1
#
_cell.length_a   1.000
_cell.length_b   1.000
_cell.length_c   1.000
_cell.angle_alpha   90.00
_cell.angle_beta   90.00
_cell.angle_gamma   90.00
#
_symmetry.space_group_name_H-M   'P 1'
#
loop_
_entity.id
_entity.type
_entity.pdbx_description
1 polymer ?
#
loop_
_entity_poly.entity_id
_entity_poly.type
_entity_poly.pdbx_seq_one_letter_code
_entity_poly.pdbx_strand_id
1 'polypeptide(L)'
;MKKFFLNNYKFITVTLAILAIGVSISLYFLNKETRIFTYEIISANNLINITKLIPRDDSSLLYKKGNPIDKLLFYYEEKPIKAPFYTLIRVKNVGNSPIKSTDFESPIEIQFAENIKIYECSILDTEPRNLKTTSTFINGKASIAPTLFNPGDYITIGILTSETNSEPQISARIIGIKSIEKRISNKRNYLSSGIVNIIFSVLLLYAAFALYSLTIDKPKLPSLNEFKIIYVILLTASGVSFADGVNYFLSLDTAFRIYWAFLVFALLAMVIFVANMNFRMKVLRINADKE
;
A
#
# COMPACT_ATOMS: atom_id res chain seq x y z
N MET A 1 -41.15 13.45 -25.59
CA MET A 1 -40.18 13.47 -24.46
C MET A 1 -40.59 12.53 -23.32
N LYS A 2 -41.83 12.60 -22.80
CA LYS A 2 -42.37 11.68 -21.77
C LYS A 2 -42.28 10.18 -22.12
N LYS A 3 -42.71 9.77 -23.33
CA LYS A 3 -42.73 8.35 -23.77
C LYS A 3 -41.36 7.65 -23.78
N PHE A 4 -40.29 8.39 -24.04
CA PHE A 4 -38.91 7.87 -24.05
C PHE A 4 -38.38 7.61 -22.65
N PHE A 5 -38.56 8.59 -21.75
CA PHE A 5 -38.29 8.42 -20.32
C PHE A 5 -39.12 7.26 -19.75
N LEU A 6 -40.39 7.15 -20.13
CA LEU A 6 -41.29 6.05 -19.74
C LEU A 6 -40.92 4.67 -20.31
N ASN A 7 -40.03 4.55 -21.29
CA ASN A 7 -39.58 3.23 -21.77
C ASN A 7 -38.20 2.86 -21.22
N ASN A 8 -37.32 3.85 -21.03
CA ASN A 8 -35.94 3.65 -20.58
C ASN A 8 -35.74 3.85 -19.07
N TYR A 9 -36.74 4.33 -18.33
CA TYR A 9 -36.61 4.50 -16.87
C TYR A 9 -36.27 3.19 -16.18
N LYS A 10 -36.82 2.05 -16.64
CA LYS A 10 -36.52 0.73 -16.07
C LYS A 10 -35.03 0.39 -16.16
N PHE A 11 -34.42 0.63 -17.31
CA PHE A 11 -32.98 0.44 -17.50
C PHE A 11 -32.15 1.39 -16.62
N ILE A 12 -32.52 2.68 -16.59
CA ILE A 12 -31.84 3.67 -15.75
C ILE A 12 -31.96 3.31 -14.26
N THR A 13 -33.14 2.86 -13.81
CA THR A 13 -33.37 2.47 -12.41
C THR A 13 -32.61 1.21 -12.01
N VAL A 14 -32.55 0.19 -12.89
CA VAL A 14 -31.81 -1.05 -12.62
C VAL A 14 -30.31 -0.75 -12.51
N THR A 15 -29.79 0.13 -13.37
CA THR A 15 -28.40 0.55 -13.31
C THR A 15 -28.06 1.31 -12.04
N LEU A 16 -28.87 2.32 -11.69
CA LEU A 16 -28.65 3.08 -10.47
C LEU A 16 -28.69 2.17 -9.24
N ALA A 17 -29.53 1.13 -9.25
CA ALA A 17 -29.56 0.12 -8.19
C ALA A 17 -28.25 -0.70 -8.14
N ILE A 18 -27.74 -1.18 -9.28
CA ILE A 18 -26.46 -1.92 -9.33
C ILE A 18 -25.29 -1.04 -8.85
N LEU A 19 -25.26 0.23 -9.28
CA LEU A 19 -24.28 1.21 -8.83
C LEU A 19 -24.34 1.42 -7.32
N ALA A 20 -25.54 1.62 -6.77
CA ALA A 20 -25.74 1.81 -5.34
C ALA A 20 -25.27 0.60 -4.53
N ILE A 21 -25.54 -0.63 -5.02
CA ILE A 21 -25.05 -1.87 -4.41
C ILE A 21 -23.52 -1.93 -4.45
N GLY A 22 -22.90 -1.66 -5.61
CA GLY A 22 -21.44 -1.69 -5.76
C GLY A 22 -20.73 -0.66 -4.87
N VAL A 23 -21.27 0.56 -4.78
CA VAL A 23 -20.78 1.61 -3.86
C VAL A 23 -20.95 1.17 -2.41
N SER A 24 -22.11 0.62 -2.04
CA SER A 24 -22.37 0.16 -0.66
C SER A 24 -21.41 -0.96 -0.24
N ILE A 25 -21.17 -1.94 -1.13
CA ILE A 25 -20.22 -3.04 -0.89
C ILE A 25 -18.79 -2.49 -0.76
N SER A 26 -18.39 -1.57 -1.64
CA SER A 26 -17.07 -0.96 -1.59
C SER A 26 -16.85 -0.18 -0.29
N LEU A 27 -17.83 0.62 0.12
CA LEU A 27 -17.80 1.34 1.40
C LEU A 27 -17.76 0.38 2.59
N TYR A 28 -18.50 -0.73 2.55
CA TYR A 28 -18.44 -1.75 3.59
C TYR A 28 -17.03 -2.31 3.76
N PHE A 29 -16.34 -2.64 2.67
CA PHE A 29 -14.97 -3.16 2.75
C PHE A 29 -13.94 -2.09 3.15
N LEU A 30 -14.12 -0.84 2.71
CA LEU A 30 -13.25 0.27 3.10
C LEU A 30 -13.40 0.65 4.59
N ASN A 31 -14.62 0.55 5.11
CA ASN A 31 -14.94 0.84 6.50
C ASN A 31 -14.79 -0.36 7.43
N LYS A 32 -14.47 -1.55 6.90
CA LYS A 32 -14.27 -2.73 7.73
C LYS A 32 -13.08 -2.50 8.64
N GLU A 33 -13.32 -2.62 9.94
CA GLU A 33 -12.29 -2.52 10.95
C GLU A 33 -11.22 -3.61 10.75
N THR A 34 -9.98 -3.19 10.67
CA THR A 34 -8.79 -4.02 10.53
C THR A 34 -7.82 -3.64 11.64
N ARG A 35 -7.45 -4.64 12.44
CA ARG A 35 -6.45 -4.52 13.50
C ARG A 35 -5.21 -5.27 13.05
N ILE A 36 -4.18 -4.52 12.66
CA ILE A 36 -2.93 -5.10 12.15
C ILE A 36 -1.78 -4.38 12.84
N PHE A 37 -0.98 -5.15 13.57
CA PHE A 37 0.20 -4.65 14.26
C PHE A 37 1.43 -5.34 13.68
N THR A 38 2.42 -4.56 13.30
CA THR A 38 3.60 -5.06 12.57
C THR A 38 4.87 -4.54 13.18
N TYR A 39 5.99 -5.21 12.88
CA TYR A 39 7.31 -4.71 13.21
C TYR A 39 8.25 -4.69 12.00
N GLU A 40 9.18 -3.75 11.99
CA GLU A 40 10.26 -3.68 11.00
C GLU A 40 11.60 -3.49 11.70
N ILE A 41 12.64 -4.15 11.16
CA ILE A 41 14.03 -3.94 11.60
C ILE A 41 14.58 -2.80 10.75
N ILE A 42 14.69 -1.61 11.34
CA ILE A 42 15.18 -0.41 10.63
C ILE A 42 16.69 -0.54 10.36
N SER A 43 17.43 -1.01 11.37
CA SER A 43 18.85 -1.27 11.26
C SER A 43 19.26 -2.34 12.24
N ALA A 44 20.19 -3.19 11.83
CA ALA A 44 20.80 -4.21 12.67
C ALA A 44 22.29 -4.17 12.37
N ASN A 45 23.05 -3.45 13.19
CA ASN A 45 24.47 -3.21 12.94
C ASN A 45 25.32 -3.59 14.16
N ASN A 46 26.48 -4.17 13.89
CA ASN A 46 27.56 -4.20 14.87
C ASN A 46 28.00 -2.75 15.11
N LEU A 47 28.17 -2.35 16.38
CA LEU A 47 28.59 -0.99 16.72
C LEU A 47 29.97 -0.66 16.15
N ILE A 48 30.75 -1.67 15.75
CA ILE A 48 32.00 -1.51 15.00
C ILE A 48 31.81 -1.97 13.56
N ASN A 49 31.90 -1.05 12.60
CA ASN A 49 32.06 -1.37 11.19
C ASN A 49 33.55 -1.27 10.82
N ILE A 50 34.31 -2.34 11.07
CA ILE A 50 35.79 -2.35 10.95
C ILE A 50 36.26 -2.06 9.52
N THR A 51 35.41 -2.29 8.51
CA THR A 51 35.67 -1.93 7.12
C THR A 51 35.93 -0.43 6.89
N LYS A 52 35.51 0.44 7.82
CA LYS A 52 35.84 1.88 7.80
C LYS A 52 37.12 2.24 8.54
N LEU A 53 37.66 1.33 9.37
CA LEU A 53 38.84 1.55 10.21
C LEU A 53 40.12 0.99 9.59
N ILE A 54 40.01 0.19 8.52
CA ILE A 54 41.16 -0.30 7.74
C ILE A 54 41.32 0.62 6.52
N PRO A 55 42.42 1.39 6.40
CA PRO A 55 42.73 2.13 5.19
C PRO A 55 42.77 1.18 3.99
N ARG A 56 42.11 1.59 2.91
CA ARG A 56 41.90 0.78 1.69
C ARG A 56 43.20 0.34 1.00
N ASP A 57 44.33 0.94 1.37
CA ASP A 57 45.64 0.78 0.75
C ASP A 57 46.53 -0.29 1.40
N ASP A 58 46.13 -0.86 2.54
CA ASP A 58 46.99 -1.80 3.29
C ASP A 58 46.36 -3.19 3.45
N SER A 59 46.02 -3.80 2.31
CA SER A 59 45.52 -5.17 2.19
C SER A 59 46.48 -6.25 2.72
N SER A 60 47.71 -5.86 3.09
CA SER A 60 48.72 -6.71 3.71
C SER A 60 48.47 -6.98 5.20
N LEU A 61 47.68 -6.14 5.88
CA LEU A 61 47.32 -6.30 7.30
C LEU A 61 46.13 -7.24 7.54
N LEU A 62 45.40 -7.62 6.49
CA LEU A 62 44.27 -8.56 6.57
C LEU A 62 44.70 -10.02 6.88
N TYR A 63 45.99 -10.34 6.75
CA TYR A 63 46.51 -11.70 6.92
C TYR A 63 47.48 -11.87 8.09
N LYS A 64 47.67 -10.83 8.93
CA LYS A 64 48.46 -10.95 10.16
C LYS A 64 47.57 -11.51 11.27
N LYS A 65 47.82 -12.77 11.64
CA LYS A 65 47.17 -13.55 12.71
C LYS A 65 46.89 -12.68 13.96
N GLY A 66 45.61 -12.42 14.20
CA GLY A 66 45.07 -11.64 15.32
C GLY A 66 44.14 -10.55 14.79
N ASN A 67 42.83 -10.76 14.90
CA ASN A 67 41.86 -9.74 14.49
C ASN A 67 42.09 -8.52 15.40
N PRO A 68 42.33 -7.29 14.91
CA PRO A 68 42.63 -6.13 15.76
C PRO A 68 41.55 -5.84 16.82
N ILE A 69 40.36 -6.42 16.62
CA ILE A 69 39.18 -6.37 17.49
C ILE A 69 39.33 -7.23 18.74
N ASP A 70 40.16 -8.28 18.73
CA ASP A 70 40.34 -9.19 19.87
C ASP A 70 40.95 -8.49 21.10
N LYS A 71 41.51 -7.29 20.90
CA LYS A 71 42.08 -6.42 21.95
C LYS A 71 41.12 -5.31 22.39
N LEU A 72 39.98 -5.11 21.73
CA LEU A 72 39.01 -4.09 22.11
C LEU A 72 38.08 -4.63 23.21
N LEU A 73 38.08 -3.95 24.34
CA LEU A 73 37.17 -4.22 25.45
C LEU A 73 36.04 -3.20 25.43
N PHE A 74 34.81 -3.69 25.35
CA PHE A 74 33.61 -2.86 25.49
C PHE A 74 33.10 -2.99 26.91
N TYR A 75 32.66 -1.89 27.49
CA TYR A 75 32.03 -1.87 28.79
C TYR A 75 30.66 -1.19 28.67
N TYR A 76 29.67 -1.79 29.32
CA TYR A 76 28.36 -1.19 29.55
C TYR A 76 28.08 -1.27 31.05
N GLU A 77 27.87 -0.11 31.69
CA GLU A 77 27.73 -0.01 33.15
C GLU A 77 28.83 -0.78 33.90
N GLU A 78 30.09 -0.54 33.51
CA GLU A 78 31.29 -1.17 34.09
C GLU A 78 31.40 -2.69 33.91
N LYS A 79 30.46 -3.32 33.17
CA LYS A 79 30.52 -4.74 32.84
C LYS A 79 31.10 -4.94 31.44
N PRO A 80 32.09 -5.82 31.29
CA PRO A 80 32.64 -6.12 29.97
C PRO A 80 31.58 -6.80 29.11
N ILE A 81 31.41 -6.32 27.88
CA ILE A 81 30.54 -6.90 26.87
C ILE A 81 31.37 -7.30 25.65
N LYS A 82 31.04 -8.43 25.05
CA LYS A 82 31.73 -8.95 23.87
C LYS A 82 30.93 -8.63 22.62
N ALA A 83 31.59 -7.99 21.65
CA ALA A 83 31.07 -7.67 20.32
C ALA A 83 29.60 -7.14 20.35
N PRO A 84 29.40 -5.94 20.91
CA PRO A 84 28.08 -5.38 21.09
C PRO A 84 27.38 -5.12 19.75
N PHE A 85 26.09 -5.42 19.71
CA PHE A 85 25.28 -5.23 18.54
C PHE A 85 24.05 -4.39 18.87
N TYR A 86 23.72 -3.46 17.98
CA TYR A 86 22.62 -2.53 18.19
C TYR A 86 21.55 -2.70 17.12
N THR A 87 20.34 -3.02 17.57
CA THR A 87 19.18 -3.26 16.70
C THR A 87 18.14 -2.19 16.93
N LEU A 88 17.68 -1.57 15.83
CA LEU A 88 16.55 -0.66 15.81
C LEU A 88 15.32 -1.38 15.28
N ILE A 89 14.31 -1.50 16.12
CA ILE A 89 13.04 -2.15 15.79
C ILE A 89 11.93 -1.12 15.88
N ARG A 90 11.11 -1.01 14.84
CA ARG A 90 9.88 -0.21 14.91
C ARG A 90 8.68 -1.13 14.96
N VAL A 91 7.81 -0.92 15.95
CA VAL A 91 6.48 -1.54 15.99
C VAL A 91 5.44 -0.48 15.63
N LYS A 92 4.44 -0.86 14.82
CA LYS A 92 3.49 0.07 14.22
C LYS A 92 2.10 -0.54 14.06
N ASN A 93 1.07 0.25 14.37
CA ASN A 93 -0.30 -0.05 13.95
C ASN A 93 -0.50 0.36 12.50
N VAL A 94 -0.70 -0.64 11.62
CA VAL A 94 -0.96 -0.45 10.19
C VAL A 94 -2.41 -0.75 9.81
N GLY A 95 -3.23 -1.17 10.79
CA GLY A 95 -4.67 -1.30 10.63
C GLY A 95 -5.37 0.06 10.61
N ASN A 96 -6.68 0.06 10.34
CA ASN A 96 -7.52 1.28 10.36
C ASN A 96 -8.29 1.46 11.68
N SER A 97 -8.05 0.59 12.67
CA SER A 97 -8.67 0.66 13.99
C SER A 97 -7.62 0.85 15.10
N PRO A 98 -7.91 1.66 16.13
CA PRO A 98 -7.02 1.80 17.29
C PRO A 98 -6.84 0.49 18.05
N ILE A 99 -5.64 0.29 18.61
CA ILE A 99 -5.32 -0.79 19.55
C ILE A 99 -5.20 -0.14 20.93
N LYS A 100 -6.18 -0.36 21.80
CA LYS A 100 -6.20 0.27 23.13
C LYS A 100 -5.23 -0.43 24.07
N SER A 101 -4.74 0.28 25.09
CA SER A 101 -3.93 -0.34 26.15
C SER A 101 -4.67 -1.50 26.84
N THR A 102 -6.00 -1.42 26.97
CA THR A 102 -6.85 -2.49 27.50
C THR A 102 -7.02 -3.70 26.58
N ASP A 103 -6.63 -3.58 25.30
CA ASP A 103 -6.70 -4.70 24.35
C ASP A 103 -5.51 -5.66 24.51
N PHE A 104 -4.47 -5.28 25.26
CA PHE A 104 -3.30 -6.12 25.53
C PHE A 104 -3.56 -7.00 26.75
N GLU A 105 -3.56 -8.32 26.54
CA GLU A 105 -3.51 -9.29 27.64
C GLU A 105 -2.07 -9.53 28.13
N SER A 106 -1.06 -9.21 27.31
CA SER A 106 0.36 -9.26 27.66
C SER A 106 1.11 -8.04 27.09
N PRO A 107 2.25 -7.64 27.68
CA PRO A 107 3.12 -6.65 27.07
C PRO A 107 3.68 -7.14 25.72
N ILE A 108 4.25 -6.23 24.95
CA ILE A 108 5.01 -6.59 23.75
C ILE A 108 6.37 -7.10 24.22
N GLU A 109 6.65 -8.37 23.96
CA GLU A 109 7.92 -9.01 24.29
C GLU A 109 8.80 -9.11 23.04
N ILE A 110 10.05 -8.72 23.20
CA ILE A 110 11.11 -8.87 22.21
C ILE A 110 12.17 -9.81 22.79
N GLN A 111 12.37 -10.93 22.11
CA GLN A 111 13.29 -11.99 22.52
C GLN A 111 14.27 -12.30 21.39
N PHE A 112 15.53 -12.54 21.75
CA PHE A 112 16.56 -13.05 20.85
C PHE A 112 16.83 -14.53 21.17
N ALA A 113 17.68 -15.19 20.39
CA ALA A 113 18.10 -16.56 20.68
C ALA A 113 18.66 -16.69 22.12
N GLU A 114 18.53 -17.86 22.75
CA GLU A 114 18.84 -18.07 24.18
C GLU A 114 20.28 -17.70 24.57
N ASN A 115 21.22 -17.76 23.62
CA ASN A 115 22.62 -17.39 23.81
C ASN A 115 22.90 -15.88 23.69
N ILE A 116 21.90 -15.07 23.36
CA ILE A 116 22.03 -13.64 23.17
C ILE A 116 21.53 -12.90 24.40
N LYS A 117 22.45 -12.18 25.04
CA LYS A 117 22.17 -11.34 26.19
C LYS A 117 21.76 -9.95 25.72
N ILE A 118 20.61 -9.48 26.18
CA ILE A 118 20.22 -8.08 26.05
C ILE A 118 20.86 -7.31 27.22
N TYR A 119 21.51 -6.19 26.89
CA TYR A 119 22.12 -5.27 27.87
C TYR A 119 21.24 -4.05 28.12
N GLU A 120 20.58 -3.55 27.09
CA GLU A 120 19.75 -2.35 27.17
C GLU A 120 18.55 -2.44 26.22
N CYS A 121 17.42 -1.85 26.62
CA CYS A 121 16.24 -1.65 25.80
C CYS A 121 15.66 -0.26 26.10
N SER A 122 15.66 0.61 25.10
CA SER A 122 15.18 1.99 25.23
C SER A 122 14.23 2.37 24.09
N ILE A 123 13.26 3.23 24.39
CA ILE A 123 12.41 3.84 23.38
C ILE A 123 13.12 5.09 22.87
N LEU A 124 13.42 5.11 21.57
CA LEU A 124 14.20 6.16 20.94
C LEU A 124 13.34 7.22 20.25
N ASP A 125 12.22 6.79 19.66
CA ASP A 125 11.34 7.65 18.87
C ASP A 125 9.91 7.14 18.92
N THR A 126 8.96 8.06 18.79
CA THR A 126 7.53 7.77 18.83
C THR A 126 6.77 8.72 17.91
N GLU A 127 5.80 8.21 17.17
CA GLU A 127 4.81 9.02 16.46
C GLU A 127 3.42 8.61 16.93
N PRO A 128 2.62 9.55 17.46
CA PRO A 128 2.96 10.95 17.72
C PRO A 128 3.99 11.11 18.85
N ARG A 129 4.70 12.24 18.89
CA ARG A 129 5.75 12.53 19.91
C ARG A 129 5.26 12.49 21.37
N ASN A 130 3.95 12.58 21.59
CA ASN A 130 3.33 12.53 22.92
C ASN A 130 2.87 11.12 23.31
N LEU A 131 3.12 10.10 22.49
CA LEU A 131 2.86 8.69 22.83
C LEU A 131 3.80 8.28 23.95
N LYS A 132 3.26 8.10 25.15
CA LYS A 132 4.02 7.71 26.35
C LYS A 132 3.97 6.20 26.53
N THR A 133 5.13 5.57 26.54
CA THR A 133 5.30 4.15 26.86
C THR A 133 6.62 3.94 27.57
N THR A 134 6.80 2.76 28.14
CA THR A 134 7.98 2.39 28.92
C THR A 134 8.49 1.04 28.45
N SER A 135 9.81 0.95 28.29
CA SER A 135 10.53 -0.32 28.11
C SER A 135 11.09 -0.79 29.45
N THR A 136 11.00 -2.08 29.70
CA THR A 136 11.72 -2.77 30.78
C THR A 136 12.47 -3.97 30.21
N PHE A 137 13.45 -4.45 30.94
CA PHE A 137 14.17 -5.66 30.59
C PHE A 137 14.14 -6.61 31.80
N ILE A 138 13.48 -7.75 31.64
CA ILE A 138 13.28 -8.75 32.70
C ILE A 138 13.51 -10.14 32.09
N ASN A 139 14.27 -11.00 32.78
CA ASN A 139 14.48 -12.41 32.41
C ASN A 139 14.97 -12.64 30.97
N GLY A 140 15.87 -11.80 30.44
CA GLY A 140 16.40 -11.99 29.09
C GLY A 140 15.46 -11.52 27.96
N LYS A 141 14.36 -10.85 28.31
CA LYS A 141 13.40 -10.29 27.36
C LYS A 141 13.24 -8.79 27.54
N ALA A 142 13.20 -8.07 26.42
CA ALA A 142 12.77 -6.68 26.39
C ALA A 142 11.24 -6.65 26.37
N SER A 143 10.63 -5.88 27.27
CA SER A 143 9.18 -5.78 27.43
C SER A 143 8.73 -4.33 27.26
N ILE A 144 7.74 -4.09 26.43
CA ILE A 144 7.13 -2.78 26.23
C ILE A 144 5.73 -2.78 26.82
N ALA A 145 5.44 -1.79 27.67
CA ALA A 145 4.16 -1.67 28.33
C ALA A 145 3.00 -1.49 27.34
N PRO A 146 1.82 -2.12 27.60
CA PRO A 146 0.60 -1.87 26.86
C PRO A 146 0.30 -0.38 26.73
N THR A 147 0.14 0.07 25.49
CA THR A 147 -0.03 1.50 25.15
C THR A 147 -1.09 1.63 24.06
N LEU A 148 -1.80 2.77 24.02
CA LEU A 148 -2.73 3.07 22.93
C LEU A 148 -1.96 3.35 21.64
N PHE A 149 -2.23 2.57 20.59
CA PHE A 149 -1.73 2.81 19.23
C PHE A 149 -2.89 3.11 18.29
N ASN A 150 -3.03 4.37 17.86
CA ASN A 150 -3.95 4.72 16.79
C ASN A 150 -3.41 4.25 15.42
N PRO A 151 -4.26 4.17 14.38
CA PRO A 151 -3.81 3.90 13.02
C PRO A 151 -2.66 4.81 12.60
N GLY A 152 -1.52 4.20 12.24
CA GLY A 152 -0.33 4.93 11.82
C GLY A 152 0.71 5.15 12.93
N ASP A 153 0.31 5.10 14.20
CA ASP A 153 1.17 5.31 15.35
C ASP A 153 2.27 4.24 15.41
N TYR A 154 3.47 4.66 15.81
CA TYR A 154 4.61 3.78 15.95
C TYR A 154 5.52 4.18 17.11
N ILE A 155 6.32 3.22 17.55
CA ILE A 155 7.48 3.45 18.41
C ILE A 155 8.70 2.77 17.81
N THR A 156 9.86 3.39 17.97
CA THR A 156 11.15 2.82 17.62
C THR A 156 11.93 2.51 18.90
N ILE A 157 12.37 1.27 18.98
CA ILE A 157 13.02 0.67 20.13
C ILE A 157 14.47 0.37 19.74
N GLY A 158 15.40 0.86 20.55
CA GLY A 158 16.82 0.52 20.49
C GLY A 158 17.12 -0.61 21.45
N ILE A 159 17.76 -1.66 20.95
CA ILE A 159 18.17 -2.79 21.77
C ILE A 159 19.65 -3.04 21.58
N LEU A 160 20.39 -3.01 22.70
CA LEU A 160 21.80 -3.39 22.77
C LEU A 160 21.90 -4.85 23.21
N THR A 161 22.54 -5.69 22.40
CA THR A 161 22.74 -7.11 22.71
C THR A 161 24.20 -7.50 22.64
N SER A 162 24.52 -8.69 23.18
CA SER A 162 25.72 -9.43 22.77
C SER A 162 25.61 -9.81 21.29
N GLU A 163 26.75 -10.12 20.66
CA GLU A 163 26.89 -10.72 19.31
C GLU A 163 25.56 -11.15 18.67
N THR A 164 25.17 -10.63 17.49
CA THR A 164 23.95 -11.13 16.83
C THR A 164 24.13 -11.46 15.35
N ASN A 165 23.68 -12.67 15.02
CA ASN A 165 23.26 -13.13 13.70
C ASN A 165 21.79 -13.61 13.74
N SER A 166 21.05 -13.34 14.82
CA SER A 166 19.68 -13.84 15.00
C SER A 166 18.66 -12.73 14.83
N GLU A 167 17.57 -13.02 14.14
CA GLU A 167 16.42 -12.11 14.09
C GLU A 167 15.65 -12.12 15.41
N PRO A 168 15.21 -10.94 15.91
CA PRO A 168 14.37 -10.86 17.09
C PRO A 168 12.98 -11.48 16.82
N GLN A 169 12.49 -12.24 17.79
CA GLN A 169 11.11 -12.68 17.87
C GLN A 169 10.31 -11.66 18.68
N ILE A 170 9.22 -11.15 18.08
CA ILE A 170 8.33 -10.18 18.72
C ILE A 170 6.97 -10.81 18.90
N SER A 171 6.45 -10.79 20.13
CA SER A 171 5.14 -11.37 20.42
C SER A 171 4.37 -10.55 21.45
N ALA A 172 3.06 -10.62 21.38
CA ALA A 172 2.12 -10.07 22.36
C ALA A 172 0.77 -10.78 22.17
N ARG A 173 -0.01 -10.88 23.25
CA ARG A 173 -1.41 -11.30 23.19
C ARG A 173 -2.30 -10.06 23.17
N ILE A 174 -2.91 -9.80 22.03
CA ILE A 174 -3.73 -8.59 21.80
C ILE A 174 -5.08 -9.01 21.22
N ILE A 175 -6.16 -8.46 21.76
CA ILE A 175 -7.52 -8.75 21.31
C ILE A 175 -7.69 -8.38 19.83
N GLY A 176 -8.07 -9.37 19.02
CA GLY A 176 -8.30 -9.20 17.58
C GLY A 176 -7.04 -9.20 16.73
N ILE A 177 -5.85 -9.48 17.28
CA ILE A 177 -4.59 -9.58 16.55
C ILE A 177 -3.94 -10.93 16.86
N LYS A 178 -3.80 -11.78 15.84
CA LYS A 178 -3.26 -13.14 16.01
C LYS A 178 -1.76 -13.15 16.26
N SER A 179 -1.01 -12.28 15.58
CA SER A 179 0.44 -12.22 15.65
C SER A 179 0.94 -10.85 15.18
N ILE A 180 2.08 -10.42 15.71
CA ILE A 180 2.79 -9.22 15.23
C ILE A 180 3.68 -9.64 14.08
N GLU A 181 3.30 -9.29 12.85
CA GLU A 181 4.01 -9.76 11.65
C GLU A 181 5.20 -8.87 11.31
N LYS A 182 6.29 -9.49 10.84
CA LYS A 182 7.44 -8.78 10.30
C LYS A 182 7.03 -8.14 8.97
N ARG A 183 7.08 -6.81 8.91
CA ARG A 183 6.86 -6.06 7.68
C ARG A 183 8.12 -6.13 6.83
N ILE A 184 8.10 -6.99 5.83
CA ILE A 184 9.04 -6.91 4.71
C ILE A 184 8.62 -5.68 3.91
N SER A 185 9.53 -4.73 3.68
CA SER A 185 9.23 -3.34 3.26
C SER A 185 8.46 -3.15 1.93
N ASN A 186 7.97 -4.22 1.29
CA ASN A 186 7.39 -4.20 -0.04
C ASN A 186 5.91 -4.63 -0.18
N LYS A 187 5.18 -4.88 0.90
CA LYS A 187 3.73 -5.12 0.83
C LYS A 187 2.95 -4.08 1.63
N ARG A 188 2.57 -2.99 0.97
CA ARG A 188 1.35 -2.24 1.33
C ARG A 188 0.20 -3.25 1.19
N ASN A 189 -0.89 -3.09 1.94
CA ASN A 189 -2.12 -3.83 1.64
C ASN A 189 -2.61 -3.32 0.28
N TYR A 190 -2.06 -3.97 -0.76
CA TYR A 190 -2.46 -3.85 -2.13
C TYR A 190 -3.80 -4.63 -2.20
N LEU A 191 -4.17 -5.54 -3.09
CA LEU A 191 -5.53 -6.17 -3.14
C LEU A 191 -6.81 -5.26 -3.07
N SER A 192 -7.13 -4.53 -2.00
CA SER A 192 -8.39 -3.77 -1.84
C SER A 192 -8.52 -2.58 -2.79
N SER A 193 -7.47 -1.77 -3.01
CA SER A 193 -7.56 -0.60 -3.90
C SER A 193 -7.54 -0.96 -5.39
N GLY A 194 -7.03 -2.15 -5.75
CA GLY A 194 -7.09 -2.67 -7.13
C GLY A 194 -8.50 -3.09 -7.51
N ILE A 195 -9.21 -3.80 -6.62
CA ILE A 195 -10.62 -4.18 -6.82
C ILE A 195 -11.48 -2.92 -6.99
N VAL A 196 -11.28 -1.91 -6.15
CA VAL A 196 -12.02 -0.64 -6.22
C VAL A 196 -11.81 0.05 -7.57
N ASN A 197 -10.57 0.09 -8.08
CA ASN A 197 -10.26 0.69 -9.38
C ASN A 197 -10.89 -0.08 -10.55
N ILE A 198 -10.91 -1.41 -10.49
CA ILE A 198 -11.60 -2.23 -11.50
C ILE A 198 -13.10 -1.95 -11.46
N ILE A 199 -13.73 -1.94 -10.28
CA ILE A 199 -15.16 -1.64 -10.15
C ILE A 199 -15.44 -0.26 -10.75
N PHE A 200 -14.68 0.78 -10.36
CA PHE A 200 -14.84 2.14 -10.86
C PHE A 200 -14.71 2.23 -12.39
N SER A 201 -13.76 1.50 -12.98
CA SER A 201 -13.62 1.43 -14.44
C SER A 201 -14.87 0.87 -15.13
N VAL A 202 -15.46 -0.21 -14.60
CA VAL A 202 -16.70 -0.79 -15.14
C VAL A 202 -17.86 0.21 -15.07
N LEU A 203 -17.92 1.02 -14.00
CA LEU A 203 -18.97 2.05 -13.86
C LEU A 203 -18.81 3.17 -14.90
N LEU A 204 -17.58 3.61 -15.17
CA LEU A 204 -17.30 4.62 -16.17
C LEU A 204 -17.59 4.13 -17.59
N LEU A 205 -17.22 2.88 -17.90
CA LEU A 205 -17.54 2.24 -19.17
C LEU A 205 -19.05 2.14 -19.38
N TYR A 206 -19.79 1.77 -18.33
CA TYR A 206 -21.24 1.74 -18.37
C TYR A 206 -21.84 3.14 -18.59
N ALA A 207 -21.35 4.15 -17.87
CA ALA A 207 -21.81 5.54 -18.02
C ALA A 207 -21.59 6.05 -19.46
N ALA A 208 -20.44 5.72 -20.06
CA ALA A 208 -20.17 6.01 -21.45
C ALA A 208 -21.18 5.32 -22.39
N PHE A 209 -21.47 4.03 -22.17
CA PHE A 209 -22.46 3.30 -22.96
C PHE A 209 -23.87 3.90 -22.85
N ALA A 210 -24.30 4.26 -21.65
CA ALA A 210 -25.60 4.91 -21.42
C ALA A 210 -25.66 6.30 -22.08
N LEU A 211 -24.57 7.06 -22.07
CA LEU A 211 -24.49 8.34 -22.76
C LEU A 211 -24.59 8.17 -24.28
N TYR A 212 -23.92 7.14 -24.81
CA TYR A 212 -23.96 6.80 -26.23
C TYR A 212 -25.35 6.38 -26.71
N SER A 213 -26.08 5.56 -25.94
CA SER A 213 -27.43 5.13 -26.33
C SER A 213 -28.41 6.31 -26.44
N LEU A 214 -28.26 7.35 -25.61
CA LEU A 214 -29.04 8.60 -25.71
C LEU A 214 -28.82 9.35 -27.05
N THR A 215 -27.65 9.18 -27.67
CA THR A 215 -27.34 9.80 -28.97
C THR A 215 -28.00 9.08 -30.15
N ILE A 216 -28.25 7.77 -30.04
CA ILE A 216 -28.89 6.96 -31.09
C ILE A 216 -30.38 7.33 -31.21
N ASP A 217 -31.07 7.48 -30.09
CA ASP A 217 -32.53 7.66 -30.06
C ASP A 217 -33.00 9.08 -30.40
N LYS A 218 -32.12 10.08 -30.39
CA LYS A 218 -32.46 11.48 -30.69
C LYS A 218 -31.40 12.16 -31.57
N PRO A 219 -31.35 11.86 -32.88
CA PRO A 219 -30.34 12.38 -33.80
C PRO A 219 -30.41 13.90 -34.07
N LYS A 220 -31.38 14.63 -33.48
CA LYS A 220 -31.61 16.07 -33.69
C LYS A 220 -31.18 16.97 -32.51
N LEU A 221 -30.42 16.45 -31.53
CA LEU A 221 -29.87 17.29 -30.44
C LEU A 221 -28.71 18.15 -30.96
N PRO A 222 -28.79 19.51 -30.92
CA PRO A 222 -27.85 20.38 -31.62
C PRO A 222 -26.45 20.56 -31.00
N SER A 223 -26.13 20.01 -29.83
CA SER A 223 -24.77 20.08 -29.24
C SER A 223 -24.06 18.72 -29.17
N LEU A 224 -24.25 17.87 -30.20
CA LEU A 224 -23.61 16.55 -30.38
C LEU A 224 -22.08 16.53 -30.13
N ASN A 225 -21.40 17.68 -30.20
CA ASN A 225 -19.96 17.77 -29.93
C ASN A 225 -19.63 17.68 -28.43
N GLU A 226 -20.43 18.29 -27.55
CA GLU A 226 -20.19 18.27 -26.09
C GLU A 226 -20.40 16.87 -25.52
N PHE A 227 -21.46 16.19 -25.95
CA PHE A 227 -21.74 14.80 -25.55
C PHE A 227 -20.68 13.81 -26.04
N LYS A 228 -20.15 14.01 -27.25
CA LYS A 228 -19.02 13.22 -27.76
C LYS A 228 -17.77 13.43 -26.90
N ILE A 229 -17.45 14.66 -26.51
CA ILE A 229 -16.31 14.95 -25.64
C ILE A 229 -16.46 14.26 -24.28
N ILE A 230 -17.63 14.36 -23.64
CA ILE A 230 -17.89 13.69 -22.35
C ILE A 230 -17.79 12.16 -22.48
N TYR A 231 -18.34 11.59 -23.56
CA TYR A 231 -18.22 10.15 -23.84
C TYR A 231 -16.75 9.70 -23.93
N VAL A 232 -15.92 10.46 -24.63
CA VAL A 232 -14.48 10.19 -24.77
C VAL A 232 -13.77 10.27 -23.41
N ILE A 233 -14.08 11.29 -22.60
CA ILE A 233 -13.52 11.46 -21.25
C ILE A 233 -13.88 10.27 -20.36
N LEU A 234 -15.13 9.79 -20.40
CA LEU A 234 -15.56 8.64 -19.60
C LEU A 234 -14.85 7.35 -20.01
N LEU A 235 -14.65 7.13 -21.30
CA LEU A 235 -13.93 5.97 -21.81
C LEU A 235 -12.44 6.01 -21.49
N THR A 236 -11.79 7.17 -21.62
CA THR A 236 -10.37 7.31 -21.25
C THR A 236 -10.18 7.13 -19.75
N ALA A 237 -11.02 7.74 -18.93
CA ALA A 237 -11.00 7.55 -17.48
C ALA A 237 -11.24 6.08 -17.09
N SER A 238 -12.19 5.40 -17.74
CA SER A 238 -12.40 3.96 -17.56
C SER A 238 -11.14 3.15 -17.87
N GLY A 239 -10.50 3.40 -19.01
CA GLY A 239 -9.30 2.68 -19.43
C GLY A 239 -8.14 2.86 -18.45
N VAL A 240 -7.91 4.10 -18.00
CA VAL A 240 -6.87 4.43 -17.01
C VAL A 240 -7.15 3.73 -15.68
N SER A 241 -8.38 3.83 -15.15
CA SER A 241 -8.74 3.17 -13.89
C SER A 241 -8.65 1.64 -13.97
N PHE A 242 -9.02 1.04 -15.11
CA PHE A 242 -8.87 -0.40 -15.31
C PHE A 242 -7.39 -0.82 -15.34
N ALA A 243 -6.56 -0.09 -16.09
CA ALA A 243 -5.12 -0.34 -16.16
C ALA A 243 -4.47 -0.22 -14.78
N ASP A 244 -4.80 0.82 -14.00
CA ASP A 244 -4.31 0.97 -12.63
C ASP A 244 -4.77 -0.18 -11.73
N GLY A 245 -6.02 -0.64 -11.87
CA GLY A 245 -6.54 -1.82 -11.19
C GLY A 245 -5.77 -3.10 -11.52
N VAL A 246 -5.55 -3.39 -12.81
CA VAL A 246 -4.83 -4.58 -13.28
C VAL A 246 -3.35 -4.54 -12.91
N ASN A 247 -2.69 -3.40 -13.09
CA ASN A 247 -1.27 -3.21 -12.72
C ASN A 247 -1.03 -3.47 -11.24
N TYR A 248 -2.03 -3.19 -10.42
CA TYR A 248 -1.98 -3.44 -8.99
C TYR A 248 -2.08 -4.93 -8.62
N PHE A 249 -2.72 -5.75 -9.47
CA PHE A 249 -2.70 -7.20 -9.34
C PHE A 249 -1.43 -7.85 -9.90
N LEU A 250 -0.87 -7.26 -10.97
CA LEU A 250 0.24 -7.86 -11.72
C LEU A 250 1.62 -7.25 -11.40
N SER A 251 1.68 -6.18 -10.61
CA SER A 251 2.93 -5.48 -10.23
C SER A 251 3.79 -5.05 -11.44
N LEU A 252 3.13 -4.60 -12.51
CA LEU A 252 3.79 -4.24 -13.78
C LEU A 252 4.44 -2.85 -13.75
N ASP A 253 5.55 -2.72 -14.49
CA ASP A 253 6.41 -1.53 -14.56
C ASP A 253 5.69 -0.30 -15.20
N THR A 254 6.08 0.88 -14.76
CA THR A 254 5.60 2.22 -15.15
C THR A 254 5.61 2.46 -16.66
N ALA A 255 6.61 1.96 -17.38
CA ALA A 255 6.69 2.07 -18.84
C ALA A 255 5.58 1.28 -19.55
N PHE A 256 5.19 0.13 -18.99
CA PHE A 256 4.05 -0.66 -19.48
C PHE A 256 2.73 0.11 -19.31
N ARG A 257 2.60 0.89 -18.23
CA ARG A 257 1.41 1.72 -17.95
C ARG A 257 1.15 2.76 -19.03
N ILE A 258 2.21 3.46 -19.46
CA ILE A 258 2.13 4.49 -20.48
C ILE A 258 1.76 3.84 -21.83
N TYR A 259 2.38 2.72 -22.18
CA TYR A 259 2.12 2.03 -23.44
C TYR A 259 0.65 1.59 -23.59
N TRP A 260 0.06 1.01 -22.54
CA TRP A 260 -1.36 0.61 -22.58
C TRP A 260 -2.33 1.78 -22.58
N ALA A 261 -2.04 2.85 -21.83
CA ALA A 261 -2.85 4.06 -21.89
C ALA A 261 -2.85 4.66 -23.31
N PHE A 262 -1.69 4.68 -23.98
CA PHE A 262 -1.58 5.10 -25.37
C PHE A 262 -2.31 4.16 -26.34
N LEU A 263 -2.23 2.85 -26.14
CA LEU A 263 -2.92 1.86 -26.98
C LEU A 263 -4.44 1.96 -26.86
N VAL A 264 -4.96 2.12 -25.64
CA VAL A 264 -6.41 2.34 -25.40
C VAL A 264 -6.84 3.67 -26.00
N PHE A 265 -6.06 4.74 -25.82
CA PHE A 265 -6.36 6.04 -26.43
C PHE A 265 -6.37 5.97 -27.97
N ALA A 266 -5.42 5.25 -28.57
CA ALA A 266 -5.34 5.06 -30.02
C ALA A 266 -6.54 4.26 -30.57
N LEU A 267 -6.95 3.19 -29.88
CA LEU A 267 -8.12 2.40 -30.25
C LEU A 267 -9.41 3.23 -30.13
N LEU A 268 -9.54 4.05 -29.09
CA LEU A 268 -10.67 4.97 -28.93
C LEU A 268 -10.73 6.04 -30.02
N ALA A 269 -9.58 6.65 -30.36
CA ALA A 269 -9.47 7.58 -31.47
C ALA A 269 -9.88 6.94 -32.80
N MET A 270 -9.50 5.67 -33.02
CA MET A 270 -9.87 4.90 -34.21
C MET A 270 -11.39 4.63 -34.26
N VAL A 271 -12.02 4.24 -33.15
CA VAL A 271 -13.47 4.01 -33.09
C VAL A 271 -14.25 5.30 -33.40
N ILE A 272 -13.83 6.44 -32.85
CA ILE A 272 -14.45 7.74 -33.11
C ILE A 272 -14.29 8.14 -34.58
N PHE A 273 -13.10 7.92 -35.15
CA PHE A 273 -12.80 8.19 -36.56
C PHE A 273 -13.72 7.37 -37.47
N VAL A 274 -13.84 6.06 -37.23
CA VAL A 274 -14.70 5.16 -38.02
C VAL A 274 -16.18 5.53 -37.86
N ALA A 275 -16.63 5.87 -36.65
CA ALA A 275 -18.01 6.29 -36.42
C ALA A 275 -18.35 7.60 -37.16
N ASN A 276 -17.44 8.58 -37.16
CA ASN A 276 -17.61 9.82 -37.92
C ASN A 276 -17.57 9.59 -39.44
N MET A 277 -16.71 8.69 -39.92
CA MET A 277 -16.63 8.33 -41.34
C MET A 277 -17.93 7.68 -41.83
N ASN A 278 -18.47 6.73 -41.07
CA ASN A 278 -19.75 6.08 -41.38
C ASN A 278 -20.91 7.07 -41.39
N PHE A 279 -20.93 8.04 -40.46
CA PHE A 279 -21.94 9.09 -40.46
C PHE A 279 -21.84 9.98 -41.70
N ARG A 280 -20.64 10.44 -42.07
CA ARG A 280 -20.41 11.24 -43.29
C ARG A 280 -20.85 10.48 -44.55
N MET A 281 -20.48 9.21 -44.67
CA MET A 281 -20.87 8.37 -45.81
C MET A 281 -22.39 8.22 -45.92
N LYS A 282 -23.09 8.10 -44.79
CA LYS A 282 -24.56 8.00 -44.76
C LYS A 282 -25.24 9.31 -45.18
N VAL A 283 -24.69 10.46 -44.78
CA VAL A 283 -25.17 11.78 -45.20
C VAL A 283 -24.93 12.02 -46.69
N LEU A 284 -23.76 11.65 -47.21
CA LEU A 284 -23.43 11.79 -48.64
C LEU A 284 -24.36 10.93 -49.52
N ARG A 285 -24.67 9.69 -49.11
CA ARG A 285 -25.63 8.84 -49.82
C ARG A 285 -27.04 9.44 -49.86
N ILE A 286 -27.52 9.96 -48.73
CA ILE A 286 -28.85 10.60 -48.64
C ILE A 286 -28.96 11.84 -49.54
N ASN A 287 -27.85 12.56 -49.74
CA ASN A 287 -27.84 13.73 -50.62
C ASN A 287 -27.68 13.34 -52.10
N ALA A 288 -26.94 12.27 -52.41
CA ALA A 288 -26.80 11.75 -53.76
C ALA A 288 -28.10 11.12 -54.29
N ASP A 289 -28.95 10.55 -53.41
CA ASP A 289 -30.27 10.04 -53.78
C ASP A 289 -31.33 11.15 -53.98
N LYS A 290 -30.96 12.42 -53.77
CA LYS A 290 -31.85 13.60 -53.88
C LYS A 290 -31.55 14.50 -55.08
N GLU A 291 -30.48 14.24 -55.82
CA GLU A 291 -30.16 14.85 -57.11
C GLU A 291 -30.53 13.92 -58.26
#